data_AF-B2AS84-F1
#
_entry.id   AF-B2AS84-F1
#
_cell.length_a   1.000
_cell.length_b   1.000
_cell.length_c   1.000
_cell.angle_alpha   90.00
_cell.angle_beta   90.00
_cell.angle_gamma   90.00
#
_symmetry.space_group_name_H-M   'P 1'
#
loop_
_entity.id
_entity.type
_entity.pdbx_description
1 polymer ?
#
loop_
_entity_poly.entity_id
_entity_poly.type
_entity_poly.pdbx_seq_one_letter_code
_entity_poly.pdbx_strand_id
1 'polypeptide(L)'
;MSHIYYQPPDEAIQEDYGSDEGPANHGEGKDWDETELELCGAIRTNITSPCDLTGEVHPILSNWIPAPSTPSDDGPSDEVLIPELHQPLLLASRILEREALPWFSDFFIEDIFSPSYAGYLRPFVENDRQKDQDKTPLVIVRHHKARWATPAMRQYWCQLAAEKLRSEELTSRVRWSLDDSIVHTKRAYGYTPRYPHTPGEKHKIDLPDLIIEYDKLAKLRGEKGRTLTVLLMRPFARRLYDLRVMGGRGREEYCRTAFMAAVTMLHELAHVIYWQDFRAMNRRLYEPFYGGDLEMELGDSLIASIFGGWTPVLVNWTPGWHFNPTFQDGIAWCQCLNWDYHTKRPRYRAHYSIRVD
;
A
#
# COMPACT_ATOMS: atom_id res chain seq x y z
N MET A 1 58.43 31.86 5.30
CA MET A 1 57.66 30.65 5.65
C MET A 1 56.52 30.56 4.64
N SER A 2 56.84 30.07 3.44
CA SER A 2 56.71 28.66 3.02
C SER A 2 55.29 28.36 2.56
N HIS A 3 55.03 28.78 1.32
CA HIS A 3 54.07 28.14 0.43
C HIS A 3 54.55 26.71 0.18
N ILE A 4 53.67 25.72 0.37
CA ILE A 4 53.82 24.39 -0.21
C ILE A 4 52.65 24.21 -1.16
N TYR A 5 53.01 24.09 -2.43
CA TYR A 5 52.17 23.70 -3.56
C TYR A 5 51.80 22.22 -3.43
N TYR A 6 50.58 21.88 -3.86
CA TYR A 6 50.33 20.56 -4.44
C TYR A 6 49.65 20.77 -5.80
N GLN A 7 50.36 20.36 -6.85
CA GLN A 7 49.88 20.27 -8.23
C GLN A 7 49.14 18.94 -8.44
N PRO A 8 48.15 18.90 -9.35
CA PRO A 8 47.29 17.74 -9.55
C PRO A 8 48.04 16.63 -10.30
N PRO A 9 47.67 15.35 -10.14
CA PRO A 9 47.91 14.36 -11.17
C PRO A 9 46.88 14.55 -12.29
N ASP A 10 47.40 14.76 -13.51
CA ASP A 10 46.69 14.56 -14.76
C ASP A 10 46.25 13.10 -14.86
N GLU A 11 44.94 12.85 -14.86
CA GLU A 11 44.34 11.70 -15.53
C GLU A 11 42.84 11.97 -15.72
N ALA A 12 42.41 11.93 -16.98
CA ALA A 12 41.02 12.08 -17.36
C ALA A 12 40.19 10.92 -16.79
N ILE A 13 39.25 11.21 -15.89
CA ILE A 13 38.21 10.25 -15.50
C ILE A 13 36.97 10.54 -16.32
N GLN A 14 36.87 9.80 -17.43
CA GLN A 14 35.60 9.45 -18.05
C GLN A 14 34.96 8.35 -17.19
N GLU A 15 33.65 8.46 -16.97
CA GLU A 15 32.72 7.40 -16.52
C GLU A 15 32.84 6.92 -15.06
N ASP A 16 31.80 7.15 -14.25
CA ASP A 16 30.73 6.17 -14.05
C ASP A 16 29.65 6.81 -13.14
N TYR A 17 28.38 6.80 -13.55
CA TYR A 17 27.27 7.10 -12.65
C TYR A 17 27.06 5.86 -11.77
N GLY A 18 28.00 5.66 -10.84
CA GLY A 18 27.94 4.61 -9.85
C GLY A 18 26.68 4.74 -9.01
N SER A 19 25.90 3.67 -9.01
CA SER A 19 24.84 3.42 -8.05
C SER A 19 25.38 3.57 -6.64
N ASP A 20 24.90 4.57 -5.90
CA ASP A 20 24.98 4.63 -4.43
C ASP A 20 24.11 3.50 -3.84
N GLU A 21 24.47 2.25 -4.12
CA GLU A 21 24.22 1.11 -3.25
C GLU A 21 25.37 1.08 -2.25
N GLY A 22 25.29 1.94 -1.23
CA GLY A 22 25.96 1.61 0.03
C GLY A 22 25.39 0.27 0.52
N PRO A 23 26.20 -0.63 1.10
CA PRO A 23 25.69 -1.88 1.62
C PRO A 23 24.71 -1.53 2.74
N ALA A 24 23.42 -1.60 2.44
CA ALA A 24 22.42 -1.74 3.46
C ALA A 24 22.75 -3.06 4.15
N ASN A 25 23.43 -2.98 5.30
CA ASN A 25 23.37 -4.02 6.32
C ASN A 25 21.89 -4.12 6.75
N HIS A 26 21.07 -4.70 5.89
CA HIS A 26 19.87 -5.40 6.30
C HIS A 26 20.41 -6.50 7.22
N GLY A 27 20.24 -6.32 8.52
CA GLY A 27 20.53 -7.40 9.46
C GLY A 27 19.86 -8.64 8.91
N GLU A 28 20.63 -9.71 8.71
CA GLU A 28 20.11 -11.02 8.36
C GLU A 28 18.91 -11.27 9.28
N GLY A 29 17.71 -11.31 8.70
CA GLY A 29 16.50 -11.60 9.46
C GLY A 29 16.75 -12.89 10.20
N LYS A 30 16.49 -12.91 11.50
CA LYS A 30 16.58 -14.16 12.26
C LYS A 30 15.64 -15.16 11.58
N ASP A 31 16.16 -16.29 11.15
CA ASP A 31 15.35 -17.40 10.64
C ASP A 31 14.26 -17.72 11.66
N TRP A 32 13.02 -17.83 11.19
CA TRP A 32 11.89 -18.15 12.06
C TRP A 32 11.98 -19.60 12.53
N ASP A 33 11.78 -19.82 13.83
CA ASP A 33 11.69 -21.18 14.37
C ASP A 33 10.31 -21.74 14.04
N GLU A 34 10.23 -22.57 12.99
CA GLU A 34 9.00 -23.26 12.60
C GLU A 34 8.36 -24.04 13.75
N THR A 35 9.17 -24.59 14.66
CA THR A 35 8.69 -25.36 15.82
C THR A 35 7.93 -24.44 16.76
N GLU A 36 8.46 -23.25 17.04
CA GLU A 36 7.80 -22.27 17.91
C GLU A 36 6.51 -21.75 17.26
N LEU A 37 6.53 -21.47 15.95
CA LEU A 37 5.36 -21.05 15.19
C LEU A 37 4.25 -22.13 15.17
N GLU A 38 4.61 -23.39 15.02
CA GLU A 38 3.66 -24.50 15.05
C GLU A 38 3.09 -24.72 16.46
N LEU A 39 3.93 -24.67 17.50
CA LEU A 39 3.52 -24.82 18.91
C LEU A 39 2.54 -23.72 19.37
N CYS A 40 2.70 -22.49 18.89
CA CYS A 40 1.77 -21.40 19.19
C CYS A 40 0.54 -21.35 18.26
N GLY A 41 0.42 -22.31 17.34
CA GLY A 41 -0.72 -22.39 16.40
C GLY A 41 -0.72 -21.29 15.35
N ALA A 42 0.43 -20.68 15.05
CA ALA A 42 0.55 -19.68 13.99
C ALA A 42 0.62 -20.33 12.60
N ILE A 43 1.15 -21.56 12.52
CA ILE A 43 1.26 -22.34 11.28
C ILE A 43 0.70 -23.76 11.45
N ARG A 44 0.45 -24.44 10.32
CA ARG A 44 0.04 -25.86 10.25
C ARG A 44 -1.08 -26.24 11.21
N THR A 45 -2.07 -25.37 11.41
CA THR A 45 -3.13 -25.59 12.41
C THR A 45 -4.07 -26.74 12.06
N ASN A 46 -4.02 -27.21 10.80
CA ASN A 46 -4.93 -28.20 10.21
C ASN A 46 -6.41 -27.76 10.30
N ILE A 47 -6.67 -26.49 10.57
CA ILE A 47 -8.03 -25.93 10.58
C ILE A 47 -8.53 -25.91 9.14
N THR A 48 -9.64 -26.60 8.92
CA THR A 48 -10.39 -26.51 7.68
C THR A 48 -11.57 -25.57 7.86
N SER A 49 -11.60 -24.49 7.10
CA SER A 49 -12.76 -23.61 7.00
C SER A 49 -13.09 -23.42 5.53
N PRO A 50 -14.34 -23.66 5.09
CA PRO A 50 -14.72 -23.24 3.75
C PRO A 50 -14.56 -21.72 3.67
N CYS A 51 -13.87 -21.25 2.62
CA CYS A 51 -13.85 -19.84 2.26
C CYS A 51 -15.01 -19.60 1.30
N ASP A 52 -16.17 -19.26 1.87
CA ASP A 52 -17.48 -19.21 1.19
C ASP A 52 -18.24 -17.92 1.49
N LEU A 53 -17.51 -16.80 1.62
CA LEU A 53 -18.11 -15.49 1.74
C LEU A 53 -19.09 -15.24 0.60
N THR A 54 -20.21 -14.61 0.94
CA THR A 54 -21.30 -14.29 0.01
C THR A 54 -21.62 -12.78 0.01
N GLY A 55 -22.45 -12.38 -0.95
CA GLY A 55 -22.90 -11.01 -1.15
C GLY A 55 -22.11 -10.30 -2.25
N GLU A 56 -22.14 -8.97 -2.25
CA GLU A 56 -21.59 -8.16 -3.33
C GLU A 56 -20.18 -7.65 -2.99
N VAL A 57 -19.35 -7.54 -4.03
CA VAL A 57 -18.04 -6.88 -4.00
C VAL A 57 -18.25 -5.37 -4.04
N HIS A 58 -17.53 -4.64 -3.21
CA HIS A 58 -17.58 -3.18 -3.17
C HIS A 58 -17.14 -2.59 -4.53
N PRO A 59 -17.89 -1.63 -5.12
CA PRO A 59 -17.62 -1.11 -6.46
C PRO A 59 -16.20 -0.57 -6.68
N ILE A 60 -15.58 0.01 -5.64
CA ILE A 60 -14.19 0.48 -5.72
C ILE A 60 -13.16 -0.63 -6.02
N LEU A 61 -13.52 -1.90 -5.74
CA LEU A 61 -12.68 -3.08 -5.94
C LEU A 61 -13.07 -3.90 -7.19
N SER A 62 -14.11 -3.51 -7.93
CA SER A 62 -14.73 -4.38 -8.94
C SER A 62 -14.21 -4.20 -10.37
N ASN A 63 -13.51 -3.11 -10.66
CA ASN A 63 -13.11 -2.75 -12.02
C ASN A 63 -11.77 -3.40 -12.42
N TRP A 64 -11.81 -4.70 -12.75
CA TRP A 64 -10.63 -5.48 -13.15
C TRP A 64 -10.39 -5.43 -14.65
N ILE A 65 -9.16 -5.16 -15.06
CA ILE A 65 -8.69 -5.21 -16.45
C ILE A 65 -7.63 -6.30 -16.61
N PRO A 66 -7.79 -7.23 -17.57
CA PRO A 66 -6.76 -8.23 -17.85
C PRO A 66 -5.53 -7.54 -18.44
N ALA A 67 -4.34 -8.01 -18.08
CA ALA A 67 -3.12 -7.60 -18.77
C ALA A 67 -3.17 -8.08 -20.22
N PRO A 68 -2.57 -7.36 -21.18
CA PRO A 68 -2.37 -7.89 -22.53
C PRO A 68 -1.56 -9.17 -22.40
N SER A 69 -2.10 -10.29 -22.86
CA SER A 69 -1.45 -11.60 -22.79
C SER A 69 -0.05 -11.55 -23.40
N THR A 70 0.99 -11.54 -22.58
CA THR A 70 2.36 -11.74 -23.05
C THR A 70 2.53 -13.23 -23.37
N PRO A 71 2.96 -13.62 -24.58
CA PRO A 71 2.92 -15.02 -25.05
C PRO A 71 3.87 -16.01 -24.34
N SER A 72 4.46 -15.68 -23.20
CA SER A 72 5.63 -16.39 -22.68
C SER A 72 5.48 -17.11 -21.34
N ASP A 73 4.36 -16.99 -20.63
CA ASP A 73 4.28 -17.55 -19.27
C ASP A 73 3.39 -18.79 -19.21
N ASP A 74 3.99 -19.93 -18.84
CA ASP A 74 3.34 -21.22 -18.59
C ASP A 74 2.27 -21.09 -17.45
N GLY A 75 1.06 -20.68 -17.81
CA GLY A 75 -0.01 -20.49 -16.84
C GLY A 75 -1.38 -20.11 -17.39
N PRO A 76 -2.43 -20.18 -16.55
CA PRO A 76 -3.74 -19.67 -16.90
C PRO A 76 -3.70 -18.15 -17.15
N SER A 77 -4.52 -17.70 -18.09
CA SER A 77 -4.70 -16.27 -18.42
C SER A 77 -5.36 -15.49 -17.29
N ASP A 78 -5.33 -14.16 -17.37
CA ASP A 78 -5.99 -13.29 -16.38
C ASP A 78 -7.50 -13.48 -16.35
N GLU A 79 -8.11 -13.83 -17.48
CA GLU A 79 -9.54 -14.17 -17.57
C GLU A 79 -9.89 -15.38 -16.70
N VAL A 80 -8.94 -16.29 -16.49
CA VAL A 80 -9.08 -17.46 -15.60
C VAL A 80 -8.69 -17.12 -14.17
N LEU A 81 -7.69 -16.25 -13.97
CA LEU A 81 -7.15 -15.92 -12.66
C LEU A 81 -7.97 -14.88 -11.89
N ILE A 82 -8.45 -13.82 -12.54
CA ILE A 82 -9.23 -12.76 -11.89
C ILE A 82 -10.47 -13.33 -11.16
N PRO A 83 -11.24 -14.28 -11.71
CA PRO A 83 -12.35 -14.91 -10.98
C PRO A 83 -11.96 -15.58 -9.66
N GLU A 84 -10.71 -16.04 -9.50
CA GLU A 84 -10.25 -16.64 -8.23
C GLU A 84 -10.12 -15.61 -7.11
N LEU A 85 -10.02 -14.32 -7.44
CA LEU A 85 -9.99 -13.24 -6.46
C LEU A 85 -11.34 -12.93 -5.83
N HIS A 86 -12.42 -13.62 -6.21
CA HIS A 86 -13.76 -13.34 -5.71
C HIS A 86 -13.87 -13.40 -4.17
N GLN A 87 -13.31 -14.44 -3.54
CA GLN A 87 -13.30 -14.56 -2.06
C GLN A 87 -12.46 -13.44 -1.40
N PRO A 88 -11.20 -13.16 -1.84
CA PRO A 88 -10.45 -12.00 -1.38
C PRO A 88 -11.19 -10.66 -1.52
N LEU A 89 -11.84 -10.44 -2.67
CA LEU A 89 -12.59 -9.22 -2.96
C LEU A 89 -13.77 -9.04 -2.00
N LEU A 90 -14.50 -10.12 -1.72
CA LEU A 90 -15.58 -10.09 -0.74
C LEU A 90 -15.03 -9.81 0.67
N LEU A 91 -13.93 -10.44 1.06
CA LEU A 91 -13.29 -10.18 2.34
C LEU A 91 -12.86 -8.72 2.48
N ALA A 92 -12.14 -8.19 1.48
CA ALA A 92 -11.73 -6.79 1.44
C ALA A 92 -12.94 -5.84 1.51
N SER A 93 -14.02 -6.17 0.80
CA SER A 93 -15.26 -5.39 0.84
C SER A 93 -15.88 -5.33 2.23
N ARG A 94 -15.93 -6.46 2.94
CA ARG A 94 -16.49 -6.51 4.31
C ARG A 94 -15.60 -5.79 5.32
N ILE A 95 -14.28 -5.92 5.21
CA ILE A 95 -13.34 -5.18 6.08
C ILE A 95 -13.45 -3.68 5.80
N LEU A 96 -13.52 -3.28 4.52
CA LEU A 96 -13.66 -1.89 4.10
C LEU A 96 -14.89 -1.25 4.77
N GLU A 97 -16.06 -1.88 4.62
CA GLU A 97 -17.34 -1.39 5.12
C GLU A 97 -17.42 -1.37 6.65
N ARG A 98 -16.76 -2.33 7.31
CA ARG A 98 -16.89 -2.52 8.75
C ARG A 98 -15.84 -1.74 9.55
N GLU A 99 -14.59 -1.76 9.12
CA GLU A 99 -13.45 -1.33 9.93
C GLU A 99 -12.68 -0.15 9.31
N ALA A 100 -12.70 0.01 7.98
CA ALA A 100 -11.85 1.01 7.31
C ALA A 100 -12.51 2.38 7.10
N LEU A 101 -13.84 2.47 7.06
CA LEU A 101 -14.56 3.74 6.81
C LEU A 101 -14.13 4.90 7.74
N PRO A 102 -13.89 4.70 9.05
CA PRO A 102 -13.42 5.78 9.91
C PRO A 102 -12.09 6.37 9.44
N TRP A 103 -11.15 5.52 9.00
CA TRP A 103 -9.85 5.96 8.47
C TRP A 103 -10.02 6.76 7.17
N PHE A 104 -10.80 6.23 6.22
CA PHE A 104 -11.07 6.92 4.96
C PHE A 104 -11.81 8.25 5.13
N SER A 105 -12.63 8.37 6.18
CA SER A 105 -13.39 9.61 6.42
C SER A 105 -12.49 10.83 6.61
N ASP A 106 -11.29 10.68 7.18
CA ASP A 106 -10.38 11.79 7.40
C ASP A 106 -9.86 12.45 6.11
N PHE A 107 -9.98 11.77 4.97
CA PHE A 107 -9.63 12.30 3.65
C PHE A 107 -10.76 13.07 2.98
N PHE A 108 -12.01 12.88 3.45
CA PHE A 108 -13.21 13.39 2.80
C PHE A 108 -13.97 14.44 3.60
N ILE A 109 -13.73 14.56 4.92
CA ILE A 109 -14.42 15.51 5.79
C ILE A 109 -14.01 16.96 5.45
N GLU A 110 -12.74 17.17 5.14
CA GLU A 110 -12.18 18.46 4.77
C GLU A 110 -11.44 18.33 3.44
N ASP A 111 -11.28 19.45 2.72
CA ASP A 111 -10.36 19.50 1.59
C ASP A 111 -8.92 19.51 2.13
N ILE A 112 -8.29 18.33 2.16
CA ILE A 112 -6.93 18.13 2.70
C ILE A 112 -5.85 18.91 1.93
N PHE A 113 -6.18 19.43 0.74
CA PHE A 113 -5.31 20.26 -0.07
C PHE A 113 -5.66 21.77 0.01
N SER A 114 -6.61 22.14 0.86
CA SER A 114 -6.88 23.54 1.17
C SER A 114 -5.69 24.15 1.91
N PRO A 115 -5.22 25.36 1.57
CA PRO A 115 -4.19 26.05 2.35
C PRO A 115 -4.55 26.29 3.82
N SER A 116 -5.84 26.22 4.16
CA SER A 116 -6.32 26.33 5.54
C SER A 116 -6.33 25.01 6.30
N TYR A 117 -6.03 23.88 5.65
CA TYR A 117 -6.07 22.57 6.26
C TYR A 117 -5.03 22.47 7.37
N ALA A 118 -5.43 21.93 8.52
CA ALA A 118 -4.57 21.90 9.70
C ALA A 118 -3.34 20.99 9.51
N GLY A 119 -3.38 20.05 8.56
CA GLY A 119 -2.30 19.11 8.25
C GLY A 119 -1.03 19.72 7.62
N TYR A 120 -1.04 21.02 7.29
CA TYR A 120 0.13 21.74 6.76
C TYR A 120 1.13 22.22 7.85
N LEU A 121 0.98 21.78 9.11
CA LEU A 121 1.69 22.30 10.30
C LEU A 121 3.10 22.85 10.00
N ARG A 122 3.24 24.18 10.15
CA ARG A 122 4.46 24.94 9.86
C ARG A 122 5.67 24.39 10.62
N PRO A 123 6.82 24.13 9.97
CA PRO A 123 8.02 23.73 10.68
C PRO A 123 8.53 24.87 11.56
N PHE A 124 8.99 24.53 12.76
CA PHE A 124 9.64 25.45 13.71
C PHE A 124 11.02 25.98 13.23
N VAL A 125 11.40 25.73 11.97
CA VAL A 125 12.67 26.19 11.40
C VAL A 125 12.45 26.54 9.92
N GLU A 126 12.57 27.82 9.58
CA GLU A 126 12.70 28.30 8.20
C GLU A 126 14.02 27.78 7.63
N ASN A 127 13.93 26.92 6.62
CA ASN A 127 15.07 26.58 5.78
C ASN A 127 14.58 26.52 4.34
N ASP A 128 15.38 27.05 3.42
CA ASP A 128 15.10 27.24 1.97
C ASP A 128 14.64 25.98 1.19
N ARG A 129 14.55 24.81 1.84
CA ARG A 129 13.98 23.55 1.32
C ARG A 129 12.44 23.55 1.23
N GLN A 130 11.74 24.58 1.70
CA GLN A 130 10.28 24.61 1.89
C GLN A 130 9.44 25.05 0.69
N LYS A 131 10.01 25.71 -0.33
CA LYS A 131 9.21 26.31 -1.43
C LYS A 131 8.37 25.32 -2.26
N ASP A 132 8.65 24.02 -2.20
CA ASP A 132 7.86 22.97 -2.87
C ASP A 132 6.95 22.16 -1.93
N GLN A 133 7.13 22.26 -0.61
CA GLN A 133 6.28 21.58 0.40
C GLN A 133 4.97 22.32 0.67
N ASP A 134 4.86 23.58 0.22
CA ASP A 134 3.73 24.47 0.53
C ASP A 134 2.38 24.02 -0.08
N LYS A 135 2.34 22.96 -0.90
CA LYS A 135 1.12 22.55 -1.63
C LYS A 135 0.52 21.22 -1.21
N THR A 136 1.26 20.34 -0.52
CA THR A 136 0.75 19.06 -0.03
C THR A 136 0.73 19.03 1.49
N PRO A 137 -0.31 18.45 2.12
CA PRO A 137 -0.32 18.29 3.57
C PRO A 137 0.87 17.46 4.02
N LEU A 138 1.44 17.79 5.18
CA LEU A 138 2.47 16.95 5.82
C LEU A 138 1.84 15.80 6.59
N VAL A 139 0.64 16.02 7.12
CA VAL A 139 -0.07 15.08 7.99
C VAL A 139 -1.56 15.06 7.61
N ILE A 140 -2.16 13.88 7.57
CA ILE A 140 -3.61 13.69 7.57
C ILE A 140 -4.12 13.75 9.01
N VAL A 141 -5.02 14.67 9.29
CA VAL A 141 -5.61 14.90 10.62
C VAL A 141 -6.65 13.81 10.93
N ARG A 142 -6.49 13.14 12.07
CA ARG A 142 -7.37 12.04 12.53
C ARG A 142 -8.65 12.55 13.19
N HIS A 143 -9.53 13.21 12.44
CA HIS A 143 -10.78 13.76 12.96
C HIS A 143 -11.65 12.69 13.63
N HIS A 144 -11.74 11.49 13.03
CA HIS A 144 -12.56 10.41 13.58
C HIS A 144 -12.10 9.92 14.98
N LYS A 145 -10.84 10.17 15.37
CA LYS A 145 -10.30 9.88 16.72
C LYS A 145 -10.30 11.10 17.64
N ALA A 146 -10.65 12.29 17.15
CA ALA A 146 -10.57 13.51 17.93
C ALA A 146 -11.52 13.47 19.14
N ARG A 147 -11.05 13.97 20.29
CA ARG A 147 -11.81 13.98 21.55
C ARG A 147 -13.08 14.83 21.47
N TRP A 148 -13.08 15.85 20.61
CA TRP A 148 -14.22 16.73 20.39
C TRP A 148 -15.26 16.15 19.42
N ALA A 149 -14.91 15.12 18.64
CA ALA A 149 -15.81 14.53 17.67
C ALA A 149 -16.88 13.67 18.36
N THR A 150 -18.14 14.11 18.30
CA THR A 150 -19.28 13.38 18.86
C THR A 150 -19.58 12.09 18.09
N PRO A 151 -20.28 11.10 18.68
CA PRO A 151 -20.65 9.88 17.97
C PRO A 151 -21.47 10.14 16.69
N ALA A 152 -22.39 11.10 16.72
CA ALA A 152 -23.21 11.46 15.56
C ALA A 152 -22.36 12.03 14.41
N MET A 153 -21.35 12.86 14.73
CA MET A 153 -20.43 13.39 13.72
C MET A 153 -19.60 12.26 13.09
N ARG A 154 -19.06 11.36 13.90
CA ARG A 154 -18.28 10.21 13.40
C ARG A 154 -19.12 9.30 12.49
N GLN A 155 -20.37 9.06 12.86
CA GLN A 155 -21.30 8.30 12.04
C GLN A 155 -21.57 8.98 10.69
N TYR A 156 -21.86 10.28 10.70
CA TYR A 156 -22.05 11.07 9.49
C TYR A 156 -20.81 11.03 8.57
N TRP A 157 -19.62 11.16 9.15
CA TRP A 157 -18.36 11.10 8.39
C TRP A 157 -18.12 9.72 7.77
N CYS A 158 -18.43 8.64 8.48
CA CYS A 158 -18.35 7.28 7.93
C CYS A 158 -19.36 7.07 6.79
N GLN A 159 -20.56 7.63 6.90
CA GLN A 159 -21.56 7.61 5.83
C GLN A 159 -21.07 8.37 4.59
N LEU A 160 -20.52 9.57 4.77
CA LEU A 160 -19.91 10.34 3.70
C LEU A 160 -18.77 9.56 3.00
N ALA A 161 -17.89 8.93 3.77
CA ALA A 161 -16.81 8.11 3.23
C ALA A 161 -17.36 6.91 2.42
N ALA A 162 -18.37 6.22 2.94
CA ALA A 162 -19.02 5.11 2.24
C ALA A 162 -19.66 5.56 0.92
N GLU A 163 -20.36 6.70 0.91
CA GLU A 163 -20.95 7.28 -0.31
C GLU A 163 -19.89 7.66 -1.33
N LYS A 164 -18.79 8.30 -0.89
CA LYS A 164 -17.68 8.67 -1.77
C LYS A 164 -17.00 7.45 -2.40
N LEU A 165 -16.71 6.42 -1.60
CA LEU A 165 -16.10 5.17 -2.08
C LEU A 165 -17.00 4.40 -3.07
N ARG A 166 -18.32 4.59 -3.02
CA ARG A 166 -19.28 4.01 -3.97
C ARG A 166 -19.62 4.91 -5.15
N SER A 167 -19.20 6.17 -5.11
CA SER A 167 -19.55 7.13 -6.15
C SER A 167 -18.94 6.73 -7.49
N GLU A 168 -19.73 6.82 -8.55
CA GLU A 168 -19.26 6.58 -9.92
C GLU A 168 -18.05 7.48 -10.26
N GLU A 169 -18.03 8.70 -9.69
CA GLU A 169 -16.94 9.65 -9.85
C GLU A 169 -15.59 9.05 -9.43
N LEU A 170 -15.53 8.31 -8.32
CA LEU A 170 -14.29 7.71 -7.83
C LEU A 170 -14.08 6.32 -8.43
N THR A 171 -15.11 5.48 -8.48
CA THR A 171 -14.97 4.08 -8.92
C THR A 171 -14.59 3.96 -10.38
N SER A 172 -15.03 4.88 -11.26
CA SER A 172 -14.65 4.87 -12.68
C SER A 172 -13.17 5.22 -12.93
N ARG A 173 -12.52 5.89 -11.96
CA ARG A 173 -11.10 6.27 -12.01
C ARG A 173 -10.17 5.22 -11.43
N VAL A 174 -10.69 4.18 -10.77
CA VAL A 174 -9.88 3.11 -10.19
C VAL A 174 -10.02 1.86 -11.04
N ARG A 175 -8.88 1.31 -11.44
CA ARG A 175 -8.78 0.05 -12.19
C ARG A 175 -7.86 -0.88 -11.43
N TRP A 176 -8.10 -2.19 -11.55
CA TRP A 176 -7.29 -3.24 -10.93
C TRP A 176 -6.71 -4.14 -12.01
N SER A 177 -5.48 -4.57 -11.85
CA SER A 177 -4.88 -5.54 -12.75
C SER A 177 -3.91 -6.46 -12.04
N LEU A 178 -3.70 -7.64 -12.61
CA LEU A 178 -2.67 -8.57 -12.17
C LEU A 178 -1.34 -8.22 -12.82
N ASP A 179 -0.26 -8.22 -12.05
CA ASP A 179 1.08 -7.93 -12.56
C ASP A 179 2.10 -8.94 -12.02
N ASP A 180 2.93 -9.49 -12.90
CA ASP A 180 4.01 -10.42 -12.55
C ASP A 180 5.30 -9.71 -12.15
N SER A 181 5.48 -8.50 -12.65
CA SER A 181 6.75 -7.78 -12.53
C SER A 181 6.88 -7.02 -11.22
N ILE A 182 5.76 -6.63 -10.59
CA ILE A 182 5.75 -5.70 -9.47
C ILE A 182 6.53 -6.21 -8.25
N VAL A 183 6.47 -7.52 -8.01
CA VAL A 183 7.21 -8.16 -6.92
C VAL A 183 8.72 -8.14 -7.16
N HIS A 184 9.15 -8.14 -8.43
CA HIS A 184 10.56 -8.09 -8.80
C HIS A 184 11.07 -6.65 -8.92
N THR A 185 10.25 -5.73 -9.44
CA THR A 185 10.64 -4.35 -9.72
C THR A 185 10.50 -3.44 -8.50
N LYS A 186 9.44 -3.61 -7.71
CA LYS A 186 9.15 -2.78 -6.51
C LYS A 186 9.32 -3.53 -5.20
N ARG A 187 9.56 -4.85 -5.24
CA ARG A 187 9.60 -5.70 -4.03
C ARG A 187 8.33 -5.48 -3.18
N ALA A 188 7.16 -5.53 -3.81
CA ALA A 188 5.88 -5.29 -3.16
C ALA A 188 4.82 -6.30 -3.63
N TYR A 189 3.81 -6.56 -2.79
CA TYR A 189 2.67 -7.43 -3.13
C TYR A 189 1.61 -6.72 -3.99
N GLY A 190 1.57 -5.40 -3.88
CA GLY A 190 0.72 -4.52 -4.65
C GLY A 190 1.46 -3.22 -4.94
N TYR A 191 0.94 -2.45 -5.87
CA TYR A 191 1.44 -1.11 -6.12
C TYR A 191 0.40 -0.25 -6.82
N THR A 192 0.35 1.02 -6.43
CA THR A 192 -0.49 2.04 -7.06
C THR A 192 0.40 3.06 -7.78
N PRO A 193 0.65 2.90 -9.08
CA PRO A 193 1.28 3.94 -9.91
C PRO A 193 0.47 5.23 -9.84
N ARG A 194 1.14 6.38 -9.80
CA ARG A 194 0.51 7.72 -9.75
C ARG A 194 -0.01 8.20 -11.11
N TYR A 195 -0.12 7.31 -12.10
CA TYR A 195 -0.74 7.57 -13.41
C TYR A 195 -1.23 6.23 -14.00
N PRO A 196 -2.08 6.22 -15.05
CA PRO A 196 -2.52 4.98 -15.66
C PRO A 196 -1.33 4.17 -16.17
N HIS A 197 -1.11 3.01 -15.57
CA HIS A 197 -0.06 2.09 -15.98
C HIS A 197 -0.65 0.94 -16.80
N THR A 198 0.08 0.54 -17.84
CA THR A 198 -0.20 -0.68 -18.59
C THR A 198 0.53 -1.84 -17.90
N PRO A 199 -0.18 -2.89 -17.44
CA PRO A 199 0.45 -4.05 -16.82
C PRO A 199 1.56 -4.65 -17.72
N GLY A 200 2.67 -5.07 -17.10
CA GLY A 200 3.82 -5.65 -17.80
C GLY A 200 4.89 -4.66 -18.30
N GLU A 201 4.69 -3.34 -18.17
CA GLU A 201 5.71 -2.34 -18.51
C GLU A 201 6.79 -2.22 -17.41
N LYS A 202 7.90 -2.95 -17.55
CA LYS A 202 8.93 -3.13 -16.50
C LYS A 202 9.78 -1.90 -16.12
N HIS A 203 9.83 -0.84 -16.94
CA HIS A 203 10.90 0.17 -16.86
C HIS A 203 10.48 1.63 -16.66
N LYS A 204 9.19 1.91 -16.47
CA LYS A 204 8.70 3.28 -16.31
C LYS A 204 7.51 3.28 -15.36
N ILE A 205 7.79 3.33 -14.06
CA ILE A 205 6.75 3.51 -13.05
C ILE A 205 7.14 4.71 -12.21
N ASP A 206 6.20 5.64 -12.08
CA ASP A 206 6.30 6.85 -11.26
C ASP A 206 7.47 7.78 -11.59
N LEU A 207 7.75 7.96 -12.88
CA LEU A 207 8.62 9.04 -13.33
C LEU A 207 7.87 10.39 -13.19
N PRO A 208 8.41 11.38 -12.44
CA PRO A 208 7.72 12.64 -12.20
C PRO A 208 7.24 13.35 -13.47
N ASP A 209 8.05 13.36 -14.52
CA ASP A 209 7.72 14.01 -15.79
C ASP A 209 6.53 13.35 -16.49
N LEU A 210 6.43 12.01 -16.46
CA LEU A 210 5.30 11.28 -17.03
C LEU A 210 4.00 11.58 -16.27
N ILE A 211 4.06 11.63 -14.95
CA ILE A 211 2.89 11.95 -14.12
C ILE A 211 2.44 13.39 -14.40
N ILE A 212 3.38 14.34 -14.46
CA ILE A 212 3.09 15.75 -14.75
C ILE A 212 2.47 15.91 -16.15
N GLU A 213 3.01 15.22 -17.14
CA GLU A 213 2.47 15.22 -18.51
C GLU A 213 1.05 14.64 -18.54
N TYR A 214 0.84 13.50 -17.90
CA TYR A 214 -0.48 12.88 -17.78
C TYR A 214 -1.49 13.83 -17.12
N ASP A 215 -1.14 14.44 -15.98
CA ASP A 215 -2.00 15.37 -15.26
C ASP A 215 -2.42 16.56 -16.13
N LYS A 216 -1.48 17.12 -16.92
CA LYS A 216 -1.78 18.22 -17.84
C LYS A 216 -2.79 17.79 -18.89
N LEU A 217 -2.59 16.63 -19.52
CA LEU A 217 -3.48 16.11 -20.56
C LEU A 217 -4.86 15.75 -19.98
N ALA A 218 -4.92 15.15 -18.80
CA ALA A 218 -6.16 14.82 -18.11
C ALA A 218 -6.98 16.07 -17.77
N LYS A 219 -6.33 17.13 -17.25
CA LYS A 219 -6.98 18.43 -16.99
C LYS A 219 -7.50 19.08 -18.27
N LEU A 220 -6.75 19.00 -19.38
CA LEU A 220 -7.21 19.50 -20.68
C LEU A 220 -8.45 18.75 -21.21
N ARG A 221 -8.62 17.48 -20.83
CA ARG A 221 -9.83 16.68 -21.12
C ARG A 221 -10.98 16.95 -20.14
N GLY A 222 -10.80 17.82 -19.14
CA GLY A 222 -11.80 18.13 -18.12
C GLY A 222 -11.92 17.09 -17.01
N GLU A 223 -10.93 16.20 -16.86
CA GLU A 223 -10.90 15.24 -15.75
C GLU A 223 -10.70 15.98 -14.41
N LYS A 224 -11.30 15.47 -13.34
CA LYS A 224 -11.23 16.06 -11.98
C LYS A 224 -10.16 15.44 -11.09
N GLY A 225 -9.59 14.31 -11.50
CA GLY A 225 -8.50 13.62 -10.83
C GLY A 225 -7.93 12.54 -11.73
N ARG A 226 -6.90 11.85 -11.23
CA ARG A 226 -6.20 10.81 -11.97
C ARG A 226 -7.06 9.56 -12.09
N THR A 227 -6.95 8.91 -13.24
CA THR A 227 -7.27 7.48 -13.35
C THR A 227 -6.04 6.69 -12.89
N LEU A 228 -6.22 5.72 -11.99
CA LEU A 228 -5.15 4.91 -11.43
C LEU A 228 -5.41 3.43 -11.72
N THR A 229 -4.36 2.70 -12.09
CA THR A 229 -4.40 1.25 -12.25
C THR A 229 -3.63 0.62 -11.09
N VAL A 230 -4.33 0.08 -10.11
CA VAL A 230 -3.73 -0.68 -9.01
C VAL A 230 -3.24 -2.03 -9.54
N LEU A 231 -1.97 -2.33 -9.28
CA LEU A 231 -1.31 -3.57 -9.66
C LEU A 231 -1.31 -4.49 -8.44
N LEU A 232 -2.02 -5.61 -8.52
CA LEU A 232 -1.93 -6.69 -7.54
C LEU A 232 -1.00 -7.76 -8.11
N MET A 233 -0.12 -8.33 -7.29
CA MET A 233 0.75 -9.39 -7.80
C MET A 233 -0.07 -10.59 -8.30
N ARG A 234 0.20 -11.02 -9.54
CA ARG A 234 -0.44 -12.20 -10.15
C ARG A 234 -0.36 -13.48 -9.29
N PRO A 235 0.75 -13.76 -8.57
CA PRO A 235 0.88 -14.98 -7.79
C PRO A 235 -0.22 -15.21 -6.74
N PHE A 236 -0.89 -14.17 -6.23
CA PHE A 236 -2.06 -14.36 -5.36
C PHE A 236 -3.16 -15.14 -6.07
N ALA A 237 -3.59 -14.65 -7.24
CA ALA A 237 -4.65 -15.26 -8.03
C ALA A 237 -4.23 -16.65 -8.52
N ARG A 238 -2.98 -16.81 -8.96
CA ARG A 238 -2.44 -18.10 -9.39
C ARG A 238 -2.45 -19.13 -8.26
N ARG A 239 -2.08 -18.74 -7.04
CA ARG A 239 -2.08 -19.67 -5.92
C ARG A 239 -3.48 -20.10 -5.52
N LEU A 240 -4.44 -19.18 -5.52
CA LEU A 240 -5.86 -19.51 -5.28
C LEU A 240 -6.39 -20.50 -6.34
N TYR A 241 -6.04 -20.29 -7.62
CA TYR A 241 -6.35 -21.22 -8.70
C TYR A 241 -5.79 -22.62 -8.44
N ASP A 242 -4.48 -22.72 -8.19
CA ASP A 242 -3.80 -24.01 -8.01
C ASP A 242 -4.38 -24.76 -6.80
N LEU A 243 -4.59 -24.07 -5.67
CA LEU A 243 -5.20 -24.64 -4.47
C LEU A 243 -6.63 -25.12 -4.73
N ARG A 244 -7.42 -24.40 -5.52
CA ARG A 244 -8.76 -24.86 -5.92
C ARG A 244 -8.69 -26.14 -6.74
N VAL A 245 -7.85 -26.17 -7.77
CA VAL A 245 -7.72 -27.33 -8.67
C VAL A 245 -7.25 -28.57 -7.90
N MET A 246 -6.41 -28.40 -6.88
CA MET A 246 -5.98 -29.47 -5.97
C MET A 246 -7.02 -29.88 -4.91
N GLY A 247 -8.24 -29.34 -4.94
CA GLY A 247 -9.29 -29.61 -3.93
C GLY A 247 -9.00 -28.96 -2.56
N GLY A 248 -8.12 -27.97 -2.52
CA GLY A 248 -7.62 -27.30 -1.33
C GLY A 248 -8.37 -26.02 -0.92
N ARG A 249 -9.56 -25.73 -1.48
CA ARG A 249 -10.33 -24.51 -1.15
C ARG A 249 -10.65 -24.33 0.35
N GLY A 250 -10.81 -25.44 1.08
CA GLY A 250 -11.08 -25.41 2.52
C GLY A 250 -9.81 -25.48 3.39
N ARG A 251 -8.62 -25.46 2.78
CA ARG A 251 -7.36 -25.55 3.52
C ARG A 251 -6.93 -24.18 4.02
N GLU A 252 -6.20 -24.20 5.12
CA GLU A 252 -5.64 -23.01 5.76
C GLU A 252 -4.84 -22.13 4.78
N GLU A 253 -4.05 -22.76 3.90
CA GLU A 253 -3.27 -22.01 2.90
C GLU A 253 -4.15 -21.17 1.97
N TYR A 254 -5.30 -21.69 1.53
CA TYR A 254 -6.23 -20.93 0.70
C TYR A 254 -6.75 -19.71 1.43
N CYS A 255 -7.11 -19.88 2.71
CA CYS A 255 -7.59 -18.79 3.56
C CYS A 255 -6.52 -17.72 3.77
N ARG A 256 -5.25 -18.13 3.98
CA ARG A 256 -4.12 -17.20 4.13
C ARG A 256 -3.82 -16.44 2.85
N THR A 257 -3.78 -17.12 1.71
CA THR A 257 -3.61 -16.47 0.40
C THR A 257 -4.75 -15.48 0.16
N ALA A 258 -5.99 -15.86 0.46
CA ALA A 258 -7.13 -14.98 0.28
C ALA A 258 -7.11 -13.76 1.21
N PHE A 259 -6.72 -13.98 2.48
CA PHE A 259 -6.54 -12.93 3.46
C PHE A 259 -5.45 -11.94 3.05
N MET A 260 -4.26 -12.41 2.66
CA MET A 260 -3.17 -11.53 2.23
C MET A 260 -3.54 -10.75 0.97
N ALA A 261 -4.18 -11.37 -0.01
CA ALA A 261 -4.68 -10.66 -1.19
C ALA A 261 -5.68 -9.56 -0.81
N ALA A 262 -6.62 -9.83 0.10
CA ALA A 262 -7.58 -8.85 0.58
C ALA A 262 -6.91 -7.68 1.32
N VAL A 263 -5.92 -7.98 2.19
CA VAL A 263 -5.14 -6.96 2.89
C VAL A 263 -4.36 -6.10 1.92
N THR A 264 -3.69 -6.69 0.92
CA THR A 264 -2.98 -5.94 -0.11
C THR A 264 -3.92 -5.03 -0.92
N MET A 265 -5.13 -5.48 -1.25
CA MET A 265 -6.11 -4.60 -1.93
C MET A 265 -6.50 -3.40 -1.07
N LEU A 266 -6.70 -3.59 0.24
CA LEU A 266 -7.01 -2.50 1.16
C LEU A 266 -5.83 -1.54 1.32
N HIS A 267 -4.62 -2.07 1.45
CA HIS A 267 -3.36 -1.32 1.50
C HIS A 267 -3.27 -0.35 0.32
N GLU A 268 -3.40 -0.89 -0.91
CA GLU A 268 -3.32 -0.07 -2.13
C GLU A 268 -4.49 0.92 -2.24
N LEU A 269 -5.66 0.60 -1.68
CA LEU A 269 -6.78 1.54 -1.69
C LEU A 269 -6.46 2.81 -0.88
N ALA A 270 -5.66 2.73 0.19
CA ALA A 270 -5.20 3.92 0.91
C ALA A 270 -4.43 4.89 0.00
N HIS A 271 -3.54 4.34 -0.81
CA HIS A 271 -2.75 5.08 -1.82
C HIS A 271 -3.65 5.71 -2.86
N VAL A 272 -4.60 4.94 -3.38
CA VAL A 272 -5.59 5.43 -4.36
C VAL A 272 -6.32 6.66 -3.85
N ILE A 273 -6.81 6.65 -2.60
CA ILE A 273 -7.60 7.78 -2.06
C ILE A 273 -6.82 9.08 -2.04
N TYR A 274 -5.52 9.03 -1.73
CA TYR A 274 -4.66 10.20 -1.74
C TYR A 274 -4.22 10.58 -3.17
N TRP A 275 -3.68 9.62 -3.93
CA TRP A 275 -3.06 9.88 -5.24
C TRP A 275 -4.06 10.14 -6.38
N GLN A 276 -5.35 9.87 -6.19
CA GLN A 276 -6.34 10.19 -7.23
C GLN A 276 -6.54 11.71 -7.41
N ASP A 277 -6.17 12.55 -6.45
CA ASP A 277 -6.26 14.01 -6.58
C ASP A 277 -5.00 14.59 -7.25
N PHE A 278 -5.17 15.42 -8.29
CA PHE A 278 -4.06 16.05 -8.98
C PHE A 278 -3.12 16.86 -8.06
N ARG A 279 -3.67 17.39 -6.95
CA ARG A 279 -2.95 18.22 -5.98
C ARG A 279 -2.00 17.42 -5.10
N ALA A 280 -2.10 16.09 -5.08
CA ALA A 280 -1.18 15.21 -4.37
C ALA A 280 0.26 15.25 -4.93
N MET A 281 0.48 15.78 -6.16
CA MET A 281 1.83 15.87 -6.71
C MET A 281 2.75 16.74 -5.88
N ASN A 282 3.87 16.15 -5.48
CA ASN A 282 5.04 16.86 -5.00
C ASN A 282 6.29 16.32 -5.72
N ARG A 283 7.38 17.10 -5.73
CA ARG A 283 8.62 16.72 -6.45
C ARG A 283 9.26 15.43 -5.97
N ARG A 284 8.93 14.98 -4.75
CA ARG A 284 9.51 13.79 -4.12
C ARG A 284 8.58 12.59 -4.10
N LEU A 285 7.36 12.74 -4.62
CA LEU A 285 6.29 11.73 -4.61
C LEU A 285 6.02 11.15 -3.22
N TYR A 286 6.21 11.95 -2.17
CA TYR A 286 5.94 11.50 -0.80
C TYR A 286 4.46 11.58 -0.45
N GLU A 287 4.04 10.65 0.38
CA GLU A 287 2.74 10.66 1.05
C GLU A 287 2.84 11.45 2.36
N PRO A 288 1.72 12.02 2.83
CA PRO A 288 1.63 12.58 4.16
C PRO A 288 1.72 11.46 5.21
N PHE A 289 2.17 11.81 6.41
CA PHE A 289 1.98 10.95 7.56
C PHE A 289 0.49 10.86 7.91
N TYR A 290 0.04 9.73 8.44
CA TYR A 290 -1.30 9.63 8.99
C TYR A 290 -1.29 9.92 10.50
N GLY A 291 -1.77 11.10 10.89
CA GLY A 291 -1.68 11.58 12.26
C GLY A 291 -0.23 11.62 12.79
N GLY A 292 0.10 10.72 13.71
CA GLY A 292 1.43 10.64 14.32
C GLY A 292 2.30 9.50 13.78
N ASP A 293 1.86 8.78 12.75
CA ASP A 293 2.56 7.57 12.31
C ASP A 293 4.02 7.87 11.90
N LEU A 294 4.96 6.93 12.11
CA LEU A 294 6.39 7.14 11.83
C LEU A 294 6.77 6.90 10.37
N GLU A 295 5.87 6.33 9.59
CA GLU A 295 6.10 5.94 8.20
C GLU A 295 5.19 6.77 7.29
N MET A 296 5.76 7.25 6.19
CA MET A 296 5.03 7.94 5.12
C MET A 296 4.51 6.90 4.12
N GLU A 297 3.71 5.96 4.64
CA GLU A 297 3.11 4.86 3.88
C GLU A 297 1.65 4.72 4.35
N LEU A 298 0.73 5.23 3.52
CA LEU A 298 -0.68 5.31 3.87
C LEU A 298 -1.37 3.93 3.93
N GLY A 299 -0.89 2.97 3.16
CA GLY A 299 -1.41 1.60 3.14
C GLY A 299 -1.11 0.87 4.44
N ASP A 300 0.14 0.90 4.90
CA ASP A 300 0.55 0.36 6.21
C ASP A 300 -0.22 1.05 7.33
N SER A 301 -0.38 2.38 7.24
CA SER A 301 -1.16 3.16 8.21
C SER A 301 -2.63 2.70 8.28
N LEU A 302 -3.26 2.42 7.13
CA LEU A 302 -4.63 1.90 7.06
C LEU A 302 -4.71 0.47 7.63
N ILE A 303 -3.83 -0.43 7.22
CA ILE A 303 -3.84 -1.82 7.69
C ILE A 303 -3.58 -1.88 9.19
N ALA A 304 -2.61 -1.11 9.69
CA ALA A 304 -2.39 -0.94 11.11
C ALA A 304 -3.63 -0.37 11.81
N SER A 305 -4.38 0.55 11.18
CA SER A 305 -5.63 1.07 11.74
C SER A 305 -6.69 -0.01 11.91
N ILE A 306 -6.83 -0.91 10.94
CA ILE A 306 -7.79 -2.01 10.95
C ILE A 306 -7.41 -3.07 12.00
N PHE A 307 -6.13 -3.45 12.06
CA PHE A 307 -5.66 -4.58 12.89
C PHE A 307 -4.96 -4.16 14.18
N GLY A 308 -5.31 -3.01 14.72
CA GLY A 308 -4.85 -2.62 16.04
C GLY A 308 -3.34 -2.41 16.14
N GLY A 309 -2.73 -1.89 15.09
CA GLY A 309 -1.34 -1.44 15.06
C GLY A 309 -0.39 -2.46 14.46
N TRP A 310 -0.94 -3.52 13.88
CA TRP A 310 -0.21 -4.62 13.30
C TRP A 310 -0.49 -4.73 11.81
N THR A 311 0.54 -5.06 11.04
CA THR A 311 0.44 -5.38 9.62
C THR A 311 0.84 -6.85 9.42
N PRO A 312 0.04 -7.64 8.70
CA PRO A 312 0.40 -9.01 8.41
C PRO A 312 1.50 -9.06 7.34
N VAL A 313 2.52 -9.88 7.57
CA VAL A 313 3.67 -10.09 6.68
C VAL A 313 3.90 -11.58 6.50
N LEU A 314 4.44 -12.01 5.35
CA LEU A 314 4.78 -13.42 5.16
C LEU A 314 6.02 -13.78 5.97
N VAL A 315 6.00 -14.95 6.62
CA VAL A 315 7.08 -15.45 7.48
C VAL A 315 8.39 -15.59 6.69
N ASN A 316 8.33 -16.03 5.43
CA ASN A 316 9.51 -16.16 4.56
C ASN A 316 9.44 -15.19 3.38
N TRP A 317 9.45 -13.89 3.68
CA TRP A 317 9.53 -12.87 2.65
C TRP A 317 10.99 -12.60 2.24
N THR A 318 11.44 -13.27 1.17
CA THR A 318 12.67 -12.91 0.46
C THR A 318 12.32 -12.42 -0.95
N PRO A 319 12.11 -11.11 -1.14
CA PRO A 319 11.86 -10.56 -2.46
C PRO A 319 13.09 -10.77 -3.36
N GLY A 320 12.91 -11.38 -4.54
CA GLY A 320 14.01 -11.71 -5.45
C GLY A 320 13.55 -12.33 -6.76
N TRP A 321 14.49 -12.63 -7.66
CA TRP A 321 14.23 -13.15 -9.01
C TRP A 321 13.54 -14.54 -9.03
N HIS A 322 13.50 -15.26 -7.91
CA HIS A 322 12.83 -16.55 -7.76
C HIS A 322 11.70 -16.53 -6.73
N PHE A 323 11.11 -15.36 -6.46
CA PHE A 323 10.00 -15.24 -5.53
C PHE A 323 8.78 -16.03 -6.04
N ASN A 324 8.54 -17.18 -5.42
CA ASN A 324 7.30 -17.92 -5.53
C ASN A 324 6.63 -17.85 -4.16
N PRO A 325 5.62 -16.98 -3.96
CA PRO A 325 4.98 -16.84 -2.66
C PRO A 325 4.25 -18.14 -2.34
N THR A 326 4.90 -18.98 -1.53
CA THR A 326 4.19 -20.06 -0.85
C THR A 326 3.62 -19.45 0.43
N PHE A 327 2.30 -19.55 0.60
CA PHE A 327 1.61 -19.08 1.80
C PHE A 327 1.58 -20.18 2.89
N GLN A 328 2.39 -21.22 2.68
CA GLN A 328 2.50 -22.41 3.51
C GLN A 328 3.17 -22.08 4.84
N ASP A 329 4.20 -21.25 4.79
CA ASP A 329 5.01 -20.83 5.94
C ASP A 329 4.26 -19.88 6.88
N GLY A 330 3.05 -19.46 6.49
CA GLY A 330 2.17 -18.67 7.32
C GLY A 330 2.39 -17.17 7.22
N ILE A 331 1.77 -16.47 8.16
CA ILE A 331 1.73 -15.02 8.24
C ILE A 331 2.19 -14.63 9.65
N ALA A 332 3.17 -13.75 9.74
CA ALA A 332 3.56 -13.07 10.96
C ALA A 332 2.89 -11.70 11.04
N TRP A 333 2.92 -11.09 12.22
CA TRP A 333 2.40 -9.74 12.44
C TRP A 333 3.55 -8.82 12.80
N CYS A 334 3.78 -7.82 11.96
CA CYS A 334 4.72 -6.73 12.21
C CYS A 334 3.99 -5.57 12.89
N GLN A 335 4.66 -4.84 13.77
CA GLN A 335 4.07 -3.69 14.45
C GLN A 335 4.53 -2.38 13.78
N CYS A 336 3.58 -1.57 13.32
CA CYS A 336 3.86 -0.22 12.82
C CYS A 336 4.17 0.75 13.99
N LEU A 337 5.09 1.69 13.77
CA LEU A 337 5.57 2.63 14.78
C LEU A 337 4.88 4.02 14.68
N ASN A 338 4.73 4.76 15.79
CA ASN A 338 4.18 6.14 15.82
C ASN A 338 4.96 7.11 16.77
N TRP A 339 5.00 8.42 16.45
CA TRP A 339 5.70 9.52 17.13
C TRP A 339 5.14 9.94 18.50
N ASP A 340 3.87 9.69 18.82
CA ASP A 340 3.28 10.22 20.07
C ASP A 340 3.96 9.70 21.37
N TYR A 341 4.94 8.77 21.28
CA TYR A 341 5.68 8.20 22.42
C TYR A 341 7.20 7.99 22.23
N HIS A 342 7.87 8.69 21.30
CA HIS A 342 9.22 8.34 20.87
C HIS A 342 10.39 9.02 21.64
N THR A 343 10.59 8.69 22.93
CA THR A 343 11.95 8.80 23.53
C THR A 343 12.28 7.59 24.42
N LYS A 344 13.30 6.82 24.00
CA LYS A 344 13.93 5.61 24.62
C LYS A 344 13.41 4.25 24.11
N ARG A 345 14.22 3.59 23.26
CA ARG A 345 14.01 2.24 22.65
C ARG A 345 13.86 1.12 23.72
N PRO A 346 13.32 -0.08 23.40
CA PRO A 346 12.36 -0.49 22.37
C PRO A 346 10.93 -0.69 22.97
N ARG A 347 9.92 -1.03 22.15
CA ARG A 347 8.62 -1.67 22.54
C ARG A 347 7.39 -0.78 22.86
N TYR A 348 6.98 0.15 22.00
CA TYR A 348 5.65 0.76 22.17
C TYR A 348 4.81 0.74 20.89
N ARG A 349 3.55 0.36 21.11
CA ARG A 349 2.57 -0.13 20.14
C ARG A 349 1.96 1.03 19.34
N ALA A 350 1.54 0.75 18.10
CA ALA A 350 0.75 1.73 17.33
C ALA A 350 -0.55 2.12 18.08
N HIS A 351 -1.09 3.29 17.75
CA HIS A 351 -2.28 3.92 18.39
C HIS A 351 -3.55 3.10 18.32
N TYR A 352 -3.55 2.07 17.48
CA TYR A 352 -4.67 1.19 17.24
C TYR A 352 -4.65 -0.02 18.18
N SER A 353 -3.56 -0.24 18.92
CA SER A 353 -3.44 -1.38 19.82
C SER A 353 -4.51 -1.40 20.90
N ILE A 354 -5.06 -2.60 21.13
CA ILE A 354 -6.02 -2.86 22.19
C ILE A 354 -5.40 -2.38 23.50
N ARG A 355 -6.13 -1.48 24.15
CA ARG A 355 -5.87 -1.02 25.51
C ARG A 355 -5.88 -2.23 26.44
N VAL A 356 -4.76 -2.47 27.11
CA VAL A 356 -4.68 -3.47 28.19
C VAL A 356 -5.09 -2.73 29.45
N ASP A 357 -6.40 -2.48 29.55
CA ASP A 357 -7.06 -1.94 30.74
C ASP A 357 -7.89 -3.08 31.34
#